data_AF-A0A7S0FI31-F1
#
_entry.id   AF-A0A7S0FI31-F1
#
_cell.length_a   1.000
_cell.length_b   1.000
_cell.length_c   1.000
_cell.angle_alpha   90.00
_cell.angle_beta   90.00
_cell.angle_gamma   90.00
#
_symmetry.space_group_name_H-M   'P 1'
#
loop_
_entity.id
_entity.type
_entity.pdbx_description
1 polymer ?
#
loop_
_entity_poly.entity_id
_entity_poly.type
_entity_poly.pdbx_seq_one_letter_code
_entity_poly.pdbx_strand_id
1 'polypeptide(L)'
;ERSRGPPLVARLVGSSVDAAGLRERVASIVDGTNPTTGIEGEASWDESRSIKANLEACLGFDLPSPETTEKADYVSECGICYAHRLPPADDVASGGGGSEDEDGAIPDAMCGNPSCARSYHETCLFEWLHSLPDARVSFDRVFGTCPYCSESLSVRVLSISRGK
;
A
#
# COMPACT_ATOMS: atom_id res chain seq x y z
N GLU A 1 -18.86 20.32 20.59
CA GLU A 1 -17.75 19.37 20.34
C GLU A 1 -17.38 19.35 18.86
N ARG A 2 -16.09 19.34 18.50
CA ARG A 2 -15.67 19.25 17.09
C ARG A 2 -15.83 17.79 16.66
N SER A 3 -16.81 17.51 15.80
CA SER A 3 -17.05 16.22 15.15
C SER A 3 -15.78 15.80 14.40
N ARG A 4 -14.95 14.97 15.03
CA ARG A 4 -13.83 14.33 14.34
C ARG A 4 -14.45 13.35 13.36
N GLY A 5 -14.35 13.64 12.07
CA GLY A 5 -14.67 12.70 11.01
C GLY A 5 -13.86 11.41 11.15
N PRO A 6 -14.16 10.37 10.33
CA PRO A 6 -13.39 9.13 10.35
C PRO A 6 -11.90 9.45 10.19
N PRO A 7 -11.00 8.72 10.88
CA PRO A 7 -9.57 8.95 10.75
C PRO A 7 -9.17 8.83 9.28
N LEU A 8 -8.39 9.79 8.78
CA LEU A 8 -7.81 9.71 7.45
C LEU A 8 -6.90 8.48 7.42
N VAL A 9 -7.19 7.49 6.58
CA VAL A 9 -6.32 6.34 6.39
C VAL A 9 -5.53 6.58 5.10
N ALA A 10 -4.24 6.88 5.22
CA ALA A 10 -3.33 6.98 4.09
C ALA A 10 -2.14 6.06 4.33
N ARG A 11 -1.71 5.34 3.28
CA ARG A 11 -0.57 4.42 3.35
C ARG A 11 0.30 4.61 2.11
N LEU A 12 1.59 4.82 2.33
CA LEU A 12 2.57 4.94 1.25
C LEU A 12 3.05 3.56 0.81
N VAL A 13 2.89 3.25 -0.47
CA VAL A 13 3.30 1.99 -1.11
C VAL A 13 4.56 2.23 -1.94
N GLY A 14 5.54 1.32 -1.88
CA GLY A 14 6.79 1.41 -2.66
C GLY A 14 8.08 1.15 -1.86
N SER A 15 9.16 0.80 -2.55
CA SER A 15 10.42 0.31 -1.95
C SER A 15 11.51 1.36 -1.77
N SER A 16 11.27 2.61 -2.16
CA SER A 16 12.33 3.63 -2.16
C SER A 16 12.87 3.87 -0.75
N VAL A 17 14.19 3.70 -0.58
CA VAL A 17 14.91 3.99 0.66
C VAL A 17 14.87 5.48 1.01
N ASP A 18 14.73 6.34 0.00
CA ASP A 18 14.62 7.79 0.16
C ASP A 18 13.22 8.21 0.62
N ALA A 19 12.25 7.30 0.62
CA ALA A 19 10.88 7.58 1.06
C ALA A 19 10.72 7.61 2.59
N ALA A 20 11.76 7.38 3.40
CA ALA A 20 11.66 7.38 4.86
C ALA A 20 11.08 8.69 5.42
N GLY A 21 11.60 9.84 4.96
CA GLY A 21 11.07 11.15 5.35
C GLY A 21 9.65 11.40 4.82
N LEU A 22 9.31 10.83 3.66
CA LEU A 22 7.95 10.91 3.12
C LEU A 22 6.95 10.10 3.97
N ARG A 23 7.35 8.90 4.42
CA ARG A 23 6.54 8.03 5.28
C ARG A 23 6.23 8.70 6.61
N GLU A 24 7.22 9.35 7.22
CA GLU A 24 7.05 10.07 8.48
C GLU A 24 6.04 11.22 8.34
N ARG A 25 6.12 11.97 7.23
CA ARG A 25 5.17 13.06 6.95
C ARG A 25 3.75 12.55 6.72
N VAL A 26 3.59 11.46 5.96
CA VAL A 26 2.27 10.81 5.78
C VAL A 26 1.70 10.32 7.10
N ALA A 27 2.52 9.68 7.95
CA ALA A 27 2.10 9.23 9.28
C ALA A 27 1.65 10.41 10.16
N SER A 28 2.41 11.51 10.16
CA SER A 28 2.07 12.72 10.90
C SER A 28 0.70 13.29 10.48
N ILE A 29 0.43 13.33 9.17
CA ILE A 29 -0.88 13.77 8.63
C ILE A 29 -2.00 12.84 9.11
N VAL A 30 -1.80 11.53 9.07
CA VAL A 30 -2.78 10.51 9.49
C VAL A 30 -3.07 10.58 10.99
N ASP A 31 -2.04 10.76 11.82
CA ASP A 31 -2.15 10.84 13.27
C ASP A 31 -2.69 12.20 13.75
N GLY A 32 -2.86 13.17 12.84
CA GLY A 32 -3.27 14.53 13.18
C GLY A 32 -2.25 15.27 14.03
N THR A 33 -1.00 14.80 14.05
CA THR A 33 0.12 15.47 14.69
C THR A 33 0.78 16.34 13.62
N ASN A 34 0.81 17.65 13.83
CA ASN A 34 1.51 18.53 12.88
C ASN A 34 3.01 18.22 12.99
N PRO A 35 3.72 17.81 11.91
CA PRO A 35 5.14 17.58 12.01
C PRO A 35 5.83 18.91 12.27
N THR A 36 6.37 19.07 13.48
CA THR A 36 7.22 20.21 13.85
C THR A 36 8.59 20.08 13.16
N THR A 37 8.61 20.09 11.84
CA THR A 37 9.85 20.26 11.07
C THR A 37 9.86 21.71 10.61
N GLY A 38 10.84 22.48 11.07
CA GLY A 38 10.97 23.94 10.91
C GLY A 38 11.15 24.44 9.47
N ILE A 39 10.19 24.13 8.61
CA ILE A 39 9.96 24.76 7.32
C ILE A 39 8.77 25.70 7.54
N GLU A 40 8.95 26.98 7.24
CA GLU A 40 7.93 28.01 7.37
C GLU A 40 6.70 27.64 6.51
N GLY A 41 5.62 27.21 7.16
CA GLY A 41 4.37 26.85 6.50
C GLY A 41 3.64 25.70 7.20
N GLU A 42 2.85 26.03 8.22
CA GLU A 42 1.85 25.12 8.82
C GLU A 42 0.81 24.72 7.77
N ALA A 43 1.11 23.70 6.97
CA ALA A 43 0.15 23.11 6.04
C ALA A 43 -0.83 22.23 6.83
N SER A 44 -1.76 22.87 7.53
CA SER A 44 -2.92 22.20 8.10
C SER A 44 -3.90 21.79 6.99
N TRP A 45 -4.54 20.64 7.17
CA TRP A 45 -5.57 20.16 6.25
C TRP A 45 -6.75 21.13 6.22
N ASP A 46 -7.15 21.58 5.02
CA ASP A 46 -8.25 22.51 4.82
C ASP A 46 -9.37 21.82 4.02
N GLU A 47 -10.55 21.69 4.62
CA GLU A 47 -11.71 21.03 4.00
C GLU A 47 -12.26 21.81 2.78
N SER A 48 -11.87 23.08 2.61
CA SER A 48 -12.23 23.87 1.43
C SER A 48 -11.31 23.65 0.22
N ARG A 49 -10.14 23.02 0.43
CA ARG A 49 -9.17 22.69 -0.61
C ARG A 49 -9.44 21.30 -1.19
N SER A 50 -8.99 21.08 -2.43
CA SER A 50 -9.00 19.73 -2.99
C SER A 50 -8.04 18.81 -2.23
N ILE A 51 -8.33 17.50 -2.23
CA ILE A 51 -7.46 16.48 -1.64
C ILE A 51 -6.04 16.59 -2.21
N LYS A 52 -5.92 16.78 -3.53
CA LYS A 52 -4.63 16.99 -4.20
C LYS A 52 -3.86 18.16 -3.58
N ALA A 53 -4.50 19.34 -3.49
CA ALA A 53 -3.84 20.54 -2.98
C ALA A 53 -3.46 20.42 -1.50
N ASN A 54 -4.26 19.71 -0.69
CA ASN A 54 -3.90 19.40 0.68
C ASN A 54 -2.69 18.47 0.75
N LEU A 55 -2.69 17.39 -0.03
CA LEU A 55 -1.55 16.47 -0.10
C LEU A 55 -0.28 17.18 -0.57
N GLU A 56 -0.32 17.98 -1.63
CA GLU A 56 0.84 18.74 -2.11
C GLU A 56 1.37 19.72 -1.06
N ALA A 57 0.49 20.40 -0.31
CA ALA A 57 0.92 21.29 0.76
C ALA A 57 1.54 20.53 1.93
N CYS A 58 0.93 19.43 2.38
CA CYS A 58 1.45 18.64 3.49
C CYS A 58 2.73 17.87 3.10
N LEU A 59 2.84 17.45 1.83
CA LEU A 59 3.98 16.76 1.23
C LEU A 59 5.02 17.73 0.64
N GLY A 60 4.77 19.03 0.59
CA GLY A 60 5.76 20.07 0.23
C GLY A 60 6.37 19.93 -1.17
N PHE A 61 5.70 19.22 -2.07
CA PHE A 61 6.05 19.09 -3.49
C PHE A 61 4.77 18.83 -4.31
N ASP A 62 4.84 19.14 -5.60
CA ASP A 62 3.72 18.90 -6.53
C ASP A 62 3.61 17.41 -6.88
N LEU A 63 2.40 16.87 -6.78
CA LEU A 63 2.17 15.46 -7.07
C LEU A 63 2.32 15.20 -8.58
N PRO A 64 2.92 14.06 -8.97
CA PRO A 64 3.08 13.70 -10.37
C PRO A 64 1.71 13.58 -11.06
N SER A 65 1.60 14.10 -12.29
CA SER A 65 0.41 13.95 -13.14
C SER A 65 0.54 12.70 -14.02
N PRO A 66 -0.54 11.95 -14.27
CA PRO A 66 -0.55 10.88 -15.28
C PRO A 66 -0.11 11.35 -16.67
N GLU A 67 -0.31 12.64 -16.99
CA GLU A 67 0.12 13.21 -18.28
C GLU A 67 1.64 13.40 -18.37
N THR A 68 2.33 13.47 -17.24
CA THR A 68 3.76 13.78 -17.15
C THR A 68 4.60 12.63 -16.60
N THR A 69 3.98 11.48 -16.30
CA THR A 69 4.60 10.37 -15.58
C THR A 69 4.46 9.09 -16.39
N GLU A 70 5.55 8.37 -16.60
CA GLU A 70 5.50 7.11 -17.34
C GLU A 70 4.86 6.02 -16.48
N LYS A 71 4.09 5.12 -17.11
CA LYS A 71 3.42 4.02 -16.40
C LYS A 71 4.38 3.16 -15.58
N ALA A 72 5.60 2.97 -16.08
CA ALA A 72 6.64 2.20 -15.40
C ALA A 72 7.10 2.81 -14.07
N ASP A 73 6.89 4.12 -13.85
CA ASP A 73 7.35 4.82 -12.65
C ASP A 73 6.48 4.53 -11.42
N TYR A 74 5.21 4.14 -11.64
CA TYR A 74 4.26 3.84 -10.56
C TYR A 74 3.70 2.42 -10.58
N VAL A 75 3.89 1.68 -11.69
CA VAL A 75 3.49 0.27 -11.77
C VAL A 75 4.49 -0.59 -10.99
N SER A 76 3.97 -1.26 -9.96
CA SER A 76 4.68 -2.28 -9.18
C SER A 76 4.06 -3.65 -9.44
N GLU A 77 4.87 -4.65 -9.77
CA GLU A 77 4.41 -6.01 -10.03
C GLU A 77 4.54 -6.90 -8.79
N CYS A 78 3.54 -7.75 -8.56
CA CYS A 78 3.57 -8.74 -7.50
C CYS A 78 4.66 -9.79 -7.80
N GLY A 79 5.53 -10.08 -6.84
CA GLY A 79 6.55 -11.13 -6.95
C GLY A 79 6.00 -12.56 -6.95
N ILE A 80 4.69 -12.78 -7.05
CA ILE A 80 4.09 -14.12 -7.12
C ILE A 80 3.30 -14.28 -8.42
N CYS A 81 2.34 -13.37 -8.67
CA CYS A 81 1.49 -13.45 -9.87
C CYS A 81 1.95 -12.56 -11.03
N TYR A 82 2.98 -11.73 -10.83
CA TYR A 82 3.52 -10.78 -11.83
C TYR A 82 2.50 -9.76 -12.36
N ALA A 83 1.35 -9.61 -11.69
CA ALA A 83 0.36 -8.60 -12.04
C ALA A 83 0.54 -7.34 -11.18
N HIS A 84 0.25 -6.18 -11.78
CA HIS A 84 0.12 -4.91 -11.05
C HIS A 84 -1.21 -4.80 -10.31
N ARG A 85 -2.29 -5.33 -10.89
CA ARG A 85 -3.62 -5.31 -10.29
C ARG A 85 -4.16 -6.73 -10.25
N LEU A 86 -4.59 -7.16 -9.07
CA LEU A 86 -5.31 -8.41 -8.90
C LEU A 86 -6.81 -8.09 -8.84
N PRO A 87 -7.63 -8.65 -9.74
CA PRO A 87 -9.08 -8.41 -9.72
C PRO A 87 -9.71 -8.94 -8.43
N PRO A 88 -10.86 -8.39 -8.01
CA PRO A 88 -11.63 -8.92 -6.90
C PRO A 88 -12.00 -10.39 -7.12
N ALA A 89 -12.06 -11.17 -6.05
CA ALA A 89 -12.27 -12.61 -6.11
C ALA A 89 -13.66 -13.02 -6.65
N ASP A 90 -14.60 -12.09 -6.70
CA ASP A 90 -15.97 -12.22 -7.19
C ASP A 90 -16.11 -12.00 -8.71
N ASP A 91 -15.14 -11.36 -9.36
CA ASP A 91 -15.22 -11.01 -10.79
C ASP A 91 -14.56 -12.05 -11.72
N VAL A 92 -13.77 -12.99 -11.19
CA VAL A 92 -13.09 -14.03 -11.99
C VAL A 92 -14.05 -15.03 -12.65
N ALA A 93 -15.34 -15.01 -12.29
CA ALA A 93 -16.37 -15.87 -12.88
C ALA A 93 -16.94 -15.31 -14.21
N SER A 94 -16.74 -14.03 -14.50
CA SER A 94 -17.14 -13.43 -15.77
C SER A 94 -15.89 -13.14 -16.57
N GLY A 95 -15.56 -14.01 -17.53
CA GLY A 95 -14.41 -13.85 -18.45
C GLY A 95 -14.52 -12.64 -19.40
N GLY A 96 -14.79 -11.45 -18.87
CA GLY A 96 -14.77 -10.18 -19.58
C GLY A 96 -13.39 -9.56 -19.47
N GLY A 97 -12.81 -9.20 -20.61
CA GLY A 97 -11.63 -8.34 -20.64
C GLY A 97 -11.95 -7.01 -19.96
N GLY A 98 -11.47 -6.86 -18.73
CA GLY A 98 -11.60 -5.62 -17.96
C GLY A 98 -10.80 -4.51 -18.62
N SER A 99 -11.38 -3.31 -18.63
CA SER A 99 -10.67 -2.07 -18.95
C SER A 99 -9.46 -1.90 -18.02
N GLU A 100 -8.37 -1.30 -18.52
CA GLU A 100 -7.11 -1.13 -17.81
C GLU A 100 -7.22 -0.29 -16.52
N ASP A 101 -8.38 0.33 -16.29
CA ASP A 101 -8.74 1.23 -15.18
C ASP A 101 -9.61 0.55 -14.09
N GLU A 102 -9.71 -0.77 -14.04
CA GLU A 102 -10.51 -1.48 -13.01
C GLU A 102 -9.85 -1.59 -11.62
N ASP A 103 -10.72 -1.60 -10.62
CA ASP A 103 -10.53 -1.53 -9.16
C ASP A 103 -9.84 -2.79 -8.58
N GLY A 104 -8.64 -3.10 -9.08
CA GLY A 104 -7.86 -4.25 -8.63
C GLY A 104 -6.88 -3.91 -7.51
N ALA A 105 -6.69 -4.84 -6.58
CA ALA A 105 -5.72 -4.72 -5.49
C ALA A 105 -4.30 -4.60 -6.04
N ILE A 106 -3.50 -3.70 -5.46
CA ILE A 106 -2.09 -3.50 -5.82
C ILE A 106 -1.13 -4.27 -4.88
N PRO A 107 0.12 -4.56 -5.29
CA PRO A 107 1.12 -5.20 -4.46
C PRO A 107 1.61 -4.26 -3.35
N ASP A 108 0.97 -4.33 -2.19
CA ASP A 108 1.23 -3.42 -1.08
C ASP A 108 1.95 -4.10 0.10
N ALA A 109 1.98 -5.43 0.16
CA ALA A 109 2.80 -6.17 1.12
C ALA A 109 4.24 -6.26 0.62
N MET A 110 5.22 -5.78 1.40
CA MET A 110 6.61 -5.68 0.97
C MET A 110 7.56 -6.50 1.83
N CYS A 111 8.62 -7.03 1.20
CA CYS A 111 9.73 -7.62 1.94
C CYS A 111 10.51 -6.56 2.71
N GLY A 112 10.74 -6.81 4.00
CA GLY A 112 11.49 -5.93 4.88
C GLY A 112 12.99 -5.88 4.58
N ASN A 113 13.52 -6.84 3.83
CA ASN A 113 14.92 -6.82 3.39
C ASN A 113 15.10 -5.70 2.34
N PRO A 114 15.90 -4.65 2.59
CA PRO A 114 16.10 -3.56 1.63
C PRO A 114 16.80 -4.01 0.34
N SER A 115 17.56 -5.11 0.37
CA SER A 115 18.19 -5.69 -0.83
C SER A 115 17.22 -6.53 -1.66
N CYS A 116 16.09 -6.96 -1.09
CA CYS A 116 15.04 -7.69 -1.80
C CYS A 116 13.92 -6.75 -2.24
N ALA A 117 13.33 -6.03 -1.28
CA ALA A 117 12.26 -5.04 -1.42
C ALA A 117 11.10 -5.41 -2.35
N ARG A 118 10.86 -6.71 -2.57
CA ARG A 118 9.82 -7.21 -3.47
C ARG A 118 8.44 -6.98 -2.86
N SER A 119 7.50 -6.52 -3.68
CA SER A 119 6.10 -6.31 -3.34
C SER A 119 5.21 -7.49 -3.74
N TYR A 120 4.13 -7.68 -3.01
CA TYR A 120 3.17 -8.77 -3.19
C TYR A 120 1.76 -8.26 -2.90
N HIS A 121 0.77 -8.82 -3.59
CA HIS A 121 -0.62 -8.72 -3.13
C HIS A 121 -0.77 -9.43 -1.79
N GLU A 122 -1.58 -8.89 -0.88
CA GLU A 122 -1.84 -9.53 0.41
C GLU A 122 -2.40 -10.95 0.24
N THR A 123 -3.28 -11.16 -0.74
CA THR A 123 -3.86 -12.47 -1.08
C THR A 123 -2.82 -13.47 -1.57
N CYS A 124 -2.02 -13.10 -2.58
CA CYS A 124 -0.96 -13.96 -3.11
C CYS A 124 0.04 -14.34 -2.01
N LEU A 125 0.41 -13.37 -1.17
CA LEU A 125 1.35 -13.62 -0.10
C LEU A 125 0.76 -14.47 1.03
N PHE A 126 -0.52 -14.27 1.36
CA PHE A 126 -1.23 -15.09 2.34
C PHE A 126 -1.28 -16.55 1.88
N GLU A 127 -1.68 -16.82 0.65
CA GLU A 127 -1.71 -18.17 0.09
C GLU A 127 -0.34 -18.82 0.09
N TRP A 128 0.69 -18.07 -0.30
CA TRP A 128 2.08 -18.54 -0.27
C TRP A 128 2.52 -18.91 1.15
N LEU A 129 2.44 -17.98 2.10
CA LEU A 129 2.91 -18.23 3.46
C LEU A 129 2.10 -19.35 4.14
N HIS A 130 0.79 -19.44 3.89
CA HIS A 130 -0.06 -20.49 4.44
C HIS A 130 0.26 -21.88 3.84
N SER A 131 0.89 -21.95 2.67
CA SER A 131 1.32 -23.21 2.06
C SER A 131 2.65 -23.75 2.61
N LEU A 132 3.41 -22.93 3.36
CA LEU A 132 4.70 -23.34 3.92
C LEU A 132 4.50 -24.31 5.10
N PRO A 133 5.34 -25.36 5.23
CA PRO A 133 5.25 -26.29 6.35
C PRO A 133 5.57 -25.63 7.70
N ASP A 134 6.39 -24.58 7.68
CA ASP A 134 6.86 -23.87 8.86
C ASP A 134 6.02 -22.62 9.18
N ALA A 135 4.88 -22.46 8.49
CA ALA A 135 4.00 -21.31 8.65
C ALA A 135 3.50 -21.21 10.09
N ARG A 136 3.64 -20.03 10.69
CA ARG A 136 3.12 -19.76 12.04
C ARG A 136 2.03 -18.72 11.94
N VAL A 137 0.87 -19.00 12.50
CA VAL A 137 -0.20 -18.01 12.63
C VAL A 137 -0.18 -17.46 14.04
N SER A 138 -0.22 -16.14 14.18
CA SER A 138 -0.35 -15.45 15.46
C SER A 138 -1.32 -14.29 15.31
N PHE A 139 -2.40 -14.31 16.10
CA PHE A 139 -3.50 -13.34 16.03
C PHE A 139 -4.03 -13.17 14.60
N ASP A 140 -3.90 -11.96 14.04
CA ASP A 140 -4.34 -11.58 12.71
C ASP A 140 -3.22 -11.67 11.67
N ARG A 141 -2.12 -12.41 11.93
CA ARG A 141 -0.97 -12.51 11.02
C ARG A 141 -0.48 -13.93 10.78
N VAL A 142 -0.06 -14.19 9.54
CA VAL A 142 0.69 -15.38 9.14
C VAL A 142 2.15 -14.99 8.95
N PHE A 143 3.06 -15.77 9.53
CA PHE A 143 4.51 -15.60 9.46
C PHE A 143 5.13 -16.75 8.68
N GLY A 144 6.10 -16.41 7.84
CA GLY A 144 6.87 -17.36 7.05
C GLY A 144 8.12 -16.70 6.46
N THR A 145 8.58 -17.20 5.32
CA THR A 145 9.79 -16.72 4.67
C THR A 145 9.49 -16.15 3.28
N CYS A 146 10.24 -15.11 2.90
CA CYS A 146 10.16 -14.48 1.59
C CYS A 146 10.55 -15.48 0.49
N PRO A 147 9.78 -15.59 -0.62
CA PRO A 147 10.10 -16.52 -1.72
C PRO A 147 11.43 -16.22 -2.44
N TYR A 148 11.97 -15.01 -2.31
CA TYR A 148 13.20 -14.59 -3.01
C TYR A 148 14.44 -14.57 -2.12
N CYS A 149 14.36 -13.99 -0.92
CA CYS A 149 15.52 -13.83 -0.03
C CYS A 149 15.48 -14.74 1.20
N SER A 150 14.41 -15.51 1.39
CA SER A 150 14.18 -16.39 2.55
C SER A 150 14.16 -15.69 3.91
N GLU A 151 14.17 -14.36 3.94
CA GLU A 151 14.09 -13.58 5.18
C GLU A 151 12.66 -13.60 5.73
N SER A 152 12.52 -13.36 7.04
CA SER A 152 11.24 -13.39 7.75
C SER A 152 10.24 -12.40 7.14
N LEU A 153 9.03 -12.89 6.89
CA LEU A 153 7.96 -12.11 6.28
C LEU A 153 6.63 -12.40 6.98
N SER A 154 5.71 -11.44 7.00
CA SER A 154 4.38 -11.65 7.54
C SER A 154 3.31 -10.89 6.77
N VAL A 155 2.09 -11.42 6.79
CA VAL A 155 0.91 -10.83 6.14
C VAL A 155 -0.32 -10.99 7.03
N ARG A 156 -1.32 -10.13 6.85
CA ARG A 156 -2.59 -10.24 7.57
C ARG A 156 -3.30 -11.54 7.20
N VAL A 157 -3.96 -12.15 8.18
CA VAL A 157 -4.87 -13.28 7.94
C VAL A 157 -6.06 -12.75 7.17
N LEU A 158 -6.28 -13.29 5.98
CA LEU A 158 -7.44 -12.96 5.17
C LEU A 158 -8.56 -13.94 5.49
N SER A 159 -9.72 -13.43 5.87
CA SER A 159 -10.93 -14.23 5.94
C SER A 159 -11.40 -14.52 4.53
N ILE A 160 -10.88 -15.57 3.91
CA ILE A 160 -11.39 -16.05 2.64
C ILE A 160 -12.77 -16.65 2.92
N SER A 161 -13.82 -15.88 2.66
CA SER A 161 -15.18 -16.38 2.52
C SER A 161 -15.17 -17.34 1.34
N ARG A 162 -14.85 -18.62 1.58
CA ARG A 162 -15.00 -19.65 0.55
C ARG A 162 -16.49 -19.75 0.28
N GLY A 163 -16.93 -19.10 -0.80
CA GLY A 163 -18.28 -19.19 -1.34
C GLY A 163 -18.66 -20.66 -1.44
N LYS A 164 -19.79 -20.99 -0.85
CA LYS A 164 -20.36 -22.33 -0.84
C LYS A 164 -21.21 -22.55 -2.07
#